data_AF-A0A1F3SAK3-F1
#
_entry.id   AF-A0A1F3SAK3-F1
#
_cell.length_a   1.000
_cell.length_b   1.000
_cell.length_c   1.000
_cell.angle_alpha   90.00
_cell.angle_beta   90.00
_cell.angle_gamma   90.00
#
_symmetry.space_group_name_H-M   'P 1'
#
loop_
_entity.id
_entity.type
_entity.pdbx_description
1 polymer ?
#
loop_
_entity_poly.entity_id
_entity_poly.type
_entity_poly.pdbx_seq_one_letter_code
_entity_poly.pdbx_strand_id
1 'polypeptide(L)'
;MKTSLLLIIFTVGLILFACSTSQNSTTMDGIDKSIGIELSRSDFDSLTHRYVSEMLDSSDIFTVSDYVNMTRIWNTLEIHEMRNEKKVYSDFMDNFFPIRYKKATEITHALLSKGMAMYSAEYDLWFGGSPHPNSQFAIQD
;
A
#
# COMPACT_ATOMS: atom_id res chain seq x y z
N MET A 1 -5.14 -8.37 62.98
CA MET A 1 -6.32 -9.17 63.35
C MET A 1 -7.45 -8.88 62.37
N LYS A 2 -7.95 -9.94 61.71
CA LYS A 2 -9.32 -10.19 61.17
C LYS A 2 -9.87 -9.18 60.14
N THR A 3 -9.87 -9.51 58.83
CA THR A 3 -10.94 -10.18 58.02
C THR A 3 -12.28 -9.43 58.08
N SER A 4 -12.93 -9.00 56.98
CA SER A 4 -13.39 -9.77 55.81
C SER A 4 -13.73 -8.78 54.66
N LEU A 5 -13.31 -9.01 53.41
CA LEU A 5 -14.00 -9.78 52.37
C LEU A 5 -15.48 -9.39 52.18
N LEU A 6 -15.79 -8.53 51.20
CA LEU A 6 -17.02 -8.65 50.44
C LEU A 6 -16.75 -8.48 48.94
N LEU A 7 -16.77 -9.63 48.30
CA LEU A 7 -16.78 -9.88 46.87
C LEU A 7 -18.15 -9.41 46.34
N ILE A 8 -18.19 -8.43 45.44
CA ILE A 8 -19.34 -8.29 44.53
C ILE A 8 -18.79 -8.30 43.11
N ILE A 9 -18.87 -9.50 42.55
CA ILE A 9 -18.75 -9.81 41.13
C ILE A 9 -19.88 -9.05 40.43
N PHE A 10 -19.54 -8.04 39.63
CA PHE A 10 -20.43 -7.56 38.57
C PHE A 10 -19.87 -8.05 37.25
N THR A 11 -20.37 -9.23 36.90
CA THR A 11 -20.23 -9.94 35.65
C THR A 11 -20.67 -9.10 34.45
N VAL A 12 -19.86 -9.21 33.39
CA VAL A 12 -20.27 -9.34 31.99
C VAL A 12 -20.74 -8.06 31.28
N GLY A 13 -19.96 -7.70 30.25
CA GLY A 13 -20.54 -7.26 28.99
C GLY A 13 -20.24 -5.83 28.57
N LEU A 14 -18.97 -5.49 28.33
CA LEU A 14 -18.69 -4.58 27.22
C LEU A 14 -18.05 -5.38 26.10
N ILE A 15 -18.95 -5.86 25.25
CA ILE A 15 -18.67 -6.43 23.94
C ILE A 15 -17.70 -5.49 23.23
N LEU A 16 -16.49 -5.99 22.99
CA LEU A 16 -15.60 -5.47 21.97
C LEU A 16 -16.39 -5.49 20.66
N PHE A 17 -16.98 -4.35 20.29
CA PHE A 17 -17.32 -4.07 18.90
C PHE A 17 -16.00 -3.91 18.15
N ALA A 18 -15.33 -5.04 17.92
CA ALA A 18 -14.49 -5.18 16.74
C ALA A 18 -15.46 -5.10 15.56
N CYS A 19 -15.79 -3.89 15.15
CA CYS A 19 -16.28 -3.66 13.81
C CYS A 19 -15.09 -3.98 12.90
N SER A 20 -14.89 -5.26 12.61
CA SER A 20 -14.14 -5.67 11.43
C SER A 20 -14.99 -5.20 10.27
N THR A 21 -14.77 -3.97 9.83
CA THR A 21 -15.09 -3.60 8.46
C THR A 21 -14.29 -4.55 7.59
N SER A 22 -14.94 -5.64 7.18
CA SER A 22 -14.59 -6.37 5.98
C SER A 22 -14.41 -5.30 4.92
N GLN A 23 -13.15 -4.96 4.61
CA GLN A 23 -12.85 -4.25 3.38
C GLN A 23 -13.29 -5.23 2.31
N ASN A 24 -14.51 -5.03 1.80
CA ASN A 24 -14.89 -5.59 0.53
C ASN A 24 -13.83 -5.05 -0.44
N SER A 25 -12.83 -5.88 -0.74
CA SER A 25 -12.06 -5.76 -1.96
C SER A 25 -13.11 -5.58 -3.04
N THR A 26 -13.22 -4.35 -3.53
CA THR A 26 -13.97 -4.11 -4.74
C THR A 26 -13.09 -4.77 -5.78
N THR A 27 -13.41 -5.99 -6.20
CA THR A 27 -12.73 -6.60 -7.33
C THR A 27 -12.81 -5.58 -8.45
N MET A 28 -11.65 -5.17 -8.95
CA MET A 28 -11.52 -4.13 -9.97
C MET A 28 -11.91 -4.72 -11.34
N ASP A 29 -13.08 -5.37 -11.41
CA ASP A 29 -13.60 -6.00 -12.60
C ASP A 29 -13.89 -4.93 -13.66
N GLY A 30 -13.25 -5.05 -14.83
CA GLY A 30 -13.38 -4.13 -15.94
C GLY A 30 -12.36 -2.98 -15.95
N ILE A 31 -11.36 -3.00 -15.07
CA ILE A 31 -10.28 -2.01 -15.09
C ILE A 31 -9.26 -2.33 -16.19
N ASP A 32 -8.91 -1.31 -16.98
CA ASP A 32 -7.91 -1.42 -18.03
C ASP A 32 -6.49 -1.50 -17.44
N LYS A 33 -5.99 -2.73 -17.40
CA LYS A 33 -4.64 -3.09 -16.93
C LYS A 33 -3.52 -2.74 -17.94
N SER A 34 -3.88 -2.25 -19.13
CA SER A 34 -2.90 -1.79 -20.13
C SER A 34 -2.49 -0.33 -19.96
N ILE A 35 -3.18 0.43 -19.11
CA ILE A 35 -2.83 1.81 -18.79
C ILE A 35 -1.59 1.83 -17.90
N GLY A 36 -0.54 2.56 -18.28
CA GLY A 36 0.65 2.71 -17.45
C GLY A 36 1.89 2.99 -18.25
N ILE A 37 3.02 3.12 -17.56
CA ILE A 37 4.35 3.13 -18.17
C ILE A 37 4.69 1.70 -18.57
N GLU A 38 5.01 1.46 -19.83
CA GLU A 38 5.40 0.13 -20.30
C GLU A 38 6.64 -0.38 -19.57
N LEU A 39 6.57 -1.61 -19.07
CA LEU A 39 7.67 -2.28 -18.39
C LEU A 39 7.57 -3.78 -18.60
N SER A 40 8.68 -4.44 -18.94
CA SER A 40 8.69 -5.90 -19.05
C SER A 40 8.46 -6.56 -17.68
N ARG A 41 7.93 -7.78 -17.67
CA ARG A 41 7.78 -8.56 -16.43
C ARG A 41 9.09 -8.70 -15.69
N SER A 42 10.18 -8.98 -16.39
CA SER A 42 11.51 -9.15 -15.80
C SER A 42 12.04 -7.86 -15.17
N ASP A 43 11.80 -6.71 -15.80
CA ASP A 43 12.26 -5.43 -15.26
C ASP A 43 11.43 -5.02 -14.04
N PHE A 44 10.12 -5.26 -14.09
CA PHE A 44 9.25 -5.04 -12.94
C PHE A 44 9.66 -5.91 -11.75
N ASP A 45 9.91 -7.20 -11.99
CA ASP A 45 10.38 -8.14 -10.97
C ASP A 45 11.71 -7.65 -10.35
N SER A 46 12.66 -7.28 -11.20
CA SER A 46 13.98 -6.80 -10.79
C SER A 46 13.89 -5.51 -9.98
N LEU A 47 13.05 -4.57 -10.41
CA LEU A 47 12.81 -3.31 -9.71
C LEU A 47 12.16 -3.54 -8.34
N THR A 48 11.19 -4.44 -8.26
CA THR A 48 10.51 -4.78 -7.00
C THR A 48 11.47 -5.45 -6.02
N HIS A 49 12.29 -6.40 -6.51
CA HIS A 49 13.34 -7.04 -5.71
C HIS A 49 14.36 -6.04 -5.16
N ARG A 50 14.81 -5.09 -6.00
CA ARG A 50 15.74 -4.05 -5.57
C ARG A 50 15.17 -3.24 -4.40
N TYR A 51 13.94 -2.75 -4.53
CA TYR A 51 13.34 -1.94 -3.46
C TYR A 51 13.07 -2.74 -2.18
N VAL A 52 12.66 -4.01 -2.28
CA VAL A 52 12.56 -4.87 -1.08
C VAL A 52 13.93 -5.00 -0.39
N SER A 53 14.99 -5.25 -1.15
CA SER A 53 16.34 -5.36 -0.60
C SER A 53 16.79 -4.06 0.09
N GLU A 54 16.59 -2.91 -0.56
CA GLU A 54 16.96 -1.59 -0.03
C GLU A 54 16.15 -1.22 1.22
N MET A 55 14.85 -1.57 1.27
CA MET A 55 13.99 -1.33 2.44
C MET A 55 14.41 -2.18 3.65
N LEU A 56 14.91 -3.39 3.43
CA LEU A 56 15.37 -4.31 4.48
C LEU A 56 16.77 -3.98 5.00
N ASP A 57 17.64 -3.43 4.15
CA ASP A 57 18.99 -2.99 4.53
C ASP A 57 19.00 -1.76 5.46
N SER A 58 17.82 -1.19 5.75
CA SER A 58 17.62 -0.07 6.68
C SER A 58 18.42 1.20 6.32
N SER A 59 18.93 1.28 5.09
CA SER A 59 19.64 2.46 4.60
C SER A 59 18.69 3.64 4.44
N ASP A 60 17.42 3.39 4.10
CA ASP A 60 16.29 4.34 4.04
C ASP A 60 16.56 5.67 3.29
N ILE A 61 17.65 5.70 2.50
CA ILE A 61 18.08 6.80 1.64
C ILE A 61 17.43 6.59 0.27
N PHE A 62 16.14 6.87 0.20
CA PHE A 62 15.39 6.88 -1.05
C PHE A 62 15.30 8.31 -1.59
N THR A 63 15.52 8.47 -2.90
CA THR A 63 15.30 9.74 -3.60
C THR A 63 13.80 9.97 -3.85
N VAL A 64 13.44 11.17 -4.32
CA VAL A 64 12.06 11.44 -4.75
C VAL A 64 11.64 10.50 -5.89
N SER A 65 12.54 10.27 -6.85
CA SER A 65 12.32 9.33 -7.96
C SER A 65 12.05 7.91 -7.47
N ASP A 66 12.72 7.50 -6.39
CA ASP A 66 12.46 6.19 -5.78
C ASP A 66 11.06 6.08 -5.20
N TYR A 67 10.58 7.11 -4.49
CA TYR A 67 9.22 7.12 -3.99
C TYR A 67 8.17 7.15 -5.10
N VAL A 68 8.43 7.83 -6.20
CA VAL A 68 7.57 7.79 -7.39
C VAL A 68 7.49 6.36 -7.94
N ASN A 69 8.64 5.70 -8.13
CA ASN A 69 8.67 4.33 -8.65
C ASN A 69 8.05 3.32 -7.68
N MET A 70 8.34 3.42 -6.38
CA MET A 70 7.72 2.57 -5.36
C MET A 70 6.20 2.74 -5.33
N THR A 71 5.69 3.97 -5.50
CA THR A 71 4.25 4.22 -5.60
C THR A 71 3.65 3.56 -6.85
N ARG A 72 4.33 3.65 -8.00
CA ARG A 72 3.89 2.95 -9.23
C ARG A 72 3.86 1.44 -9.06
N ILE A 73 4.86 0.84 -8.40
CA ILE A 73 4.87 -0.59 -8.07
C ILE A 73 3.67 -0.92 -7.19
N TRP A 74 3.45 -0.16 -6.11
CA TRP A 74 2.34 -0.41 -5.19
C TRP A 74 0.99 -0.36 -5.91
N ASN A 75 0.73 0.68 -6.70
CA ASN A 75 -0.48 0.80 -7.51
C ASN A 75 -0.63 -0.37 -8.49
N THR A 76 0.45 -0.76 -9.16
CA THR A 76 0.44 -1.89 -10.11
C THR A 76 0.05 -3.18 -9.39
N LEU A 77 0.65 -3.47 -8.23
CA LEU A 77 0.37 -4.68 -7.45
C LEU A 77 -1.08 -4.71 -6.93
N GLU A 78 -1.62 -3.57 -6.50
CA GLU A 78 -3.02 -3.43 -6.06
C GLU A 78 -3.99 -3.61 -7.22
N ILE A 79 -3.84 -2.85 -8.31
CA ILE A 79 -4.77 -2.84 -9.46
C ILE A 79 -4.76 -4.18 -10.19
N HIS A 80 -3.61 -4.84 -10.28
CA HIS A 80 -3.50 -6.13 -10.93
C HIS A 80 -3.77 -7.32 -9.99
N GLU A 81 -3.99 -7.05 -8.69
CA GLU A 81 -4.26 -8.06 -7.65
C GLU A 81 -3.10 -9.07 -7.47
N MET A 82 -1.87 -8.62 -7.68
CA MET A 82 -0.70 -9.49 -7.79
C MET A 82 -0.07 -9.87 -6.45
N ARG A 83 -0.53 -9.31 -5.31
CA ARG A 83 0.09 -9.50 -3.98
C ARG A 83 0.53 -10.94 -3.68
N ASN A 84 -0.32 -11.91 -4.04
CA ASN A 84 -0.15 -13.32 -3.69
C ASN A 84 0.58 -14.15 -4.76
N GLU A 85 0.98 -13.55 -5.88
CA GLU A 85 1.68 -14.26 -6.96
C GLU A 85 3.12 -14.62 -6.58
N LYS A 86 3.82 -13.73 -5.84
CA LYS A 86 5.22 -13.91 -5.42
C LYS A 86 5.43 -13.30 -4.04
N LYS A 87 6.26 -13.97 -3.22
CA LYS A 87 6.65 -13.46 -1.89
C LYS A 87 7.25 -12.05 -1.95
N VAL A 88 8.02 -11.74 -2.98
CA VAL A 88 8.64 -10.40 -3.13
C VAL A 88 7.58 -9.29 -3.26
N TYR A 89 6.41 -9.58 -3.84
CA TYR A 89 5.34 -8.60 -3.96
C TYR A 89 4.65 -8.35 -2.62
N SER A 90 4.33 -9.41 -1.87
CA SER A 90 3.80 -9.26 -0.51
C SER A 90 4.79 -8.52 0.39
N ASP A 91 6.08 -8.88 0.33
CA ASP A 91 7.14 -8.22 1.09
C ASP A 91 7.24 -6.73 0.72
N PHE A 92 7.15 -6.40 -0.57
CA PHE A 92 7.15 -5.00 -1.02
C PHE A 92 5.98 -4.24 -0.41
N MET A 93 4.76 -4.77 -0.53
CA MET A 93 3.56 -4.10 -0.03
C MET A 93 3.59 -3.91 1.48
N ASP A 94 4.04 -4.91 2.24
CA ASP A 94 4.15 -4.87 3.70
C ASP A 94 5.23 -3.89 4.18
N ASN A 95 6.32 -3.70 3.42
CA ASN A 95 7.39 -2.77 3.77
C ASN A 95 7.14 -1.34 3.27
N PHE A 96 6.34 -1.18 2.21
CA PHE A 96 5.98 0.12 1.68
C PHE A 96 4.84 0.77 2.48
N PHE A 97 3.74 0.04 2.73
CA PHE A 97 2.59 0.55 3.47
C PHE A 97 2.64 0.10 4.95
N PRO A 98 2.37 0.97 5.94
CA PRO A 98 1.89 2.36 5.82
C PRO A 98 3.00 3.42 5.84
N ILE A 99 4.19 3.10 6.36
CA ILE A 99 5.18 4.11 6.76
C ILE A 99 5.79 4.82 5.54
N ARG A 100 6.26 4.06 4.55
CA ARG A 100 6.92 4.64 3.36
C ARG A 100 5.90 5.21 2.38
N TYR A 101 4.69 4.66 2.34
CA TYR A 101 3.56 5.27 1.65
C TYR A 101 3.30 6.69 2.16
N LYS A 102 3.22 6.88 3.48
CA LYS A 102 3.05 8.22 4.07
C LYS A 102 4.21 9.15 3.66
N LYS A 103 5.46 8.70 3.81
CA LYS A 103 6.64 9.48 3.40
C LYS A 103 6.64 9.83 1.91
N ALA A 104 6.19 8.91 1.06
CA ALA A 104 6.02 9.14 -0.37
C ALA A 104 5.00 10.24 -0.65
N THR A 105 3.84 10.23 0.02
CA THR A 105 2.85 11.31 -0.12
C THR A 105 3.39 12.67 0.33
N GLU A 106 4.19 12.71 1.40
CA GLU A 106 4.79 13.95 1.90
C GLU A 106 5.85 14.50 0.93
N ILE A 107 6.79 13.67 0.49
CA ILE A 107 7.92 14.07 -0.37
C ILE A 107 7.45 14.47 -1.77
N THR A 108 6.39 13.85 -2.28
CA THR A 108 5.82 14.18 -3.59
C THR A 108 4.79 15.30 -3.51
N HIS A 109 4.58 15.89 -2.33
CA HIS A 109 3.57 16.93 -2.10
C HIS A 109 2.16 16.49 -2.54
N ALA A 110 1.82 15.22 -2.35
CA ALA A 110 0.51 14.70 -2.72
C ALA A 110 -0.57 15.29 -1.80
N LEU A 111 -1.68 15.71 -2.41
CA LEU A 111 -2.83 16.29 -1.71
C LEU A 111 -4.04 15.39 -1.83
N LEU A 112 -4.94 15.48 -0.84
CA LEU A 112 -6.21 14.78 -0.89
C LEU A 112 -7.02 15.26 -2.10
N SER A 113 -7.52 14.30 -2.87
CA SER A 113 -8.35 14.53 -4.04
C SER A 113 -9.71 13.86 -3.87
N LYS A 114 -10.51 13.80 -4.93
CA LYS A 114 -11.83 13.14 -4.90
C LYS A 114 -11.69 11.66 -4.49
N GLY A 115 -12.58 11.21 -3.61
CA GLY A 115 -12.68 9.79 -3.24
C GLY A 115 -11.60 9.28 -2.29
N MET A 116 -11.02 10.15 -1.45
CA MET A 116 -9.96 9.82 -0.48
C MET A 116 -8.61 9.39 -1.08
N ALA A 117 -8.48 9.39 -2.40
CA ALA A 117 -7.21 9.19 -3.08
C ALA A 117 -6.32 10.43 -2.90
N MET A 118 -5.00 10.20 -2.85
CA MET A 118 -4.02 11.29 -2.85
C MET A 118 -3.46 11.46 -4.26
N TYR A 119 -3.22 12.71 -4.66
CA TYR A 119 -2.66 13.03 -5.96
C TYR A 119 -1.52 14.04 -5.83
N SER A 120 -0.37 13.72 -6.41
CA SER A 120 0.71 14.66 -6.63
C SER A 120 0.61 15.25 -8.03
N ALA A 121 0.34 16.56 -8.10
CA ALA A 121 0.31 17.28 -9.37
C ALA A 121 1.70 17.47 -9.98
N GLU A 122 2.74 17.58 -9.14
CA GLU A 122 4.13 17.77 -9.57
C GLU A 122 4.66 16.55 -10.33
N TYR A 123 4.30 15.35 -9.87
CA TYR A 123 4.77 14.09 -10.44
C TYR A 123 3.71 13.36 -11.27
N ASP A 124 2.52 13.96 -11.44
CA ASP A 124 1.36 13.34 -12.10
C ASP A 124 1.11 11.90 -11.59
N LEU A 125 1.00 11.80 -10.25
CA LEU A 125 1.07 10.54 -9.53
C LEU A 125 -0.10 10.41 -8.54
N TRP A 126 -0.97 9.44 -8.81
CA TRP A 126 -2.00 8.99 -7.88
C TRP A 126 -1.43 7.98 -6.89
N PHE A 127 -1.89 8.06 -5.66
CA PHE A 127 -1.64 7.05 -4.63
C PHE A 127 -2.95 6.30 -4.38
N GLY A 128 -3.05 5.12 -4.98
CA GLY A 128 -4.26 4.33 -5.06
C GLY A 128 -5.29 4.90 -6.04
N GLY A 129 -6.46 4.26 -6.09
CA GLY A 129 -7.55 4.65 -6.98
C GLY A 129 -7.50 3.99 -8.35
N SER A 130 -8.26 4.53 -9.30
CA SER A 130 -8.34 4.01 -10.68
C SER A 130 -7.00 4.16 -11.43
N PRO A 131 -6.75 3.33 -12.46
CA PRO A 131 -5.60 3.50 -13.35
C PRO A 131 -5.37 4.93 -13.83
N HIS A 132 -4.10 5.31 -13.85
CA HIS A 132 -3.65 6.56 -14.42
C HIS A 132 -2.33 6.32 -15.17
N PRO A 133 -2.14 6.87 -16.39
CA PRO A 133 -1.01 6.52 -17.27
C PRO A 133 0.37 6.63 -16.61
N ASN A 134 0.57 7.61 -15.72
CA ASN A 134 1.86 7.85 -15.08
C ASN A 134 1.95 7.30 -13.63
N SER A 135 0.89 6.65 -13.14
CA SER A 135 0.80 6.20 -11.75
C SER A 135 0.96 4.70 -11.57
N GLN A 136 1.12 3.93 -12.64
CA GLN A 136 1.37 2.49 -12.57
C GLN A 136 2.19 2.01 -13.78
N PHE A 137 2.57 0.73 -13.78
CA PHE A 137 3.23 0.09 -14.91
C PHE A 137 2.24 -0.76 -15.71
N ALA A 138 2.33 -0.65 -17.04
CA ALA A 138 1.66 -1.53 -17.99
C ALA A 138 2.59 -2.70 -18.30
N ILE A 139 2.40 -3.80 -17.58
CA ILE A 139 3.28 -4.96 -17.59
C ILE A 139 3.16 -5.70 -18.93
N GLN A 140 4.29 -5.89 -19.60
CA GLN A 140 4.40 -6.70 -20.82
C GLN A 140 5.04 -8.06 -20.50
N ASP A 141 4.49 -9.13 -21.07
CA ASP A 141 5.01 -10.49 -20.95
C ASP A 141 6.14 -10.80 -21.94
#